data_AF-A0A0U2X9S2-F1
#
_entry.id   AF-A0A0U2X9S2-F1
#
_cell.length_a   1.000
_cell.length_b   1.000
_cell.length_c   1.000
_cell.angle_alpha   90.00
_cell.angle_beta   90.00
_cell.angle_gamma   90.00
#
_symmetry.space_group_name_H-M   'P 1'
#
loop_
_entity.id
_entity.type
_entity.pdbx_description
1 polymer ?
#
loop_
_entity_poly.entity_id
_entity_poly.type
_entity_poly.pdbx_seq_one_letter_code
_entity_poly.pdbx_strand_id
1 'polypeptide(L)'
;MQTLGTILYLKDGRAKVMIINRGPIVEKEGISFLYDYAGCVYPIGMNPEQVLYFNEENIDKVLFEGYRDEDEQRFEELYKKSVEDLGDSVMKGLPNLNLKS
;
A
#
# COMPACT_ATOMS: atom_id res chain seq x y z
N MET A 1 -1.67 3.68 10.17
CA MET A 1 -1.68 2.77 9.02
C MET A 1 -3.10 2.77 8.50
N GLN A 2 -3.26 2.96 7.20
CA GLN A 2 -4.58 2.98 6.57
C GLN A 2 -5.11 1.55 6.42
N THR A 3 -6.41 1.40 6.58
CA THR A 3 -7.12 0.11 6.56
C THR A 3 -7.39 -0.32 5.11
N LEU A 4 -7.66 -1.62 4.90
CA LEU A 4 -8.05 -2.12 3.59
C LEU A 4 -9.39 -1.52 3.14
N GLY A 5 -9.49 -1.20 1.85
CA GLY A 5 -10.67 -0.51 1.30
C GLY A 5 -10.65 1.01 1.49
N THR A 6 -9.62 1.57 2.14
CA THR A 6 -9.41 3.03 2.17
C THR A 6 -9.26 3.55 0.74
N ILE A 7 -10.05 4.57 0.39
CA ILE A 7 -9.99 5.25 -0.91
C ILE A 7 -9.30 6.60 -0.73
N LEU A 8 -8.28 6.87 -1.54
CA LEU A 8 -7.42 8.04 -1.41
C LEU A 8 -6.95 8.58 -2.78
N TYR A 9 -6.38 9.77 -2.75
CA TYR A 9 -5.52 10.31 -3.79
C TYR A 9 -4.06 10.21 -3.35
N LEU A 10 -3.20 9.84 -4.29
CA LEU A 10 -1.75 9.94 -4.14
C LEU A 10 -1.27 11.31 -4.62
N LYS A 11 -0.13 11.77 -4.10
CA LYS A 11 0.53 13.00 -4.55
C LYS A 11 0.75 12.93 -6.07
N ASP A 12 0.41 14.02 -6.75
CA ASP A 12 0.43 14.16 -8.22
C ASP A 12 -0.47 13.17 -8.99
N GLY A 13 -1.28 12.37 -8.28
CA GLY A 13 -2.21 11.40 -8.84
C GLY A 13 -3.51 12.05 -9.29
N ARG A 14 -4.06 11.56 -10.42
CA ARG A 14 -5.35 12.03 -10.97
C ARG A 14 -6.51 11.06 -10.74
N ALA A 15 -6.22 9.83 -10.36
CA ALA A 15 -7.19 8.78 -10.14
C ALA A 15 -7.33 8.44 -8.65
N LYS A 16 -8.52 8.01 -8.23
CA LYS A 16 -8.74 7.45 -6.90
C LYS A 16 -8.08 6.07 -6.81
N VAL A 17 -7.38 5.82 -5.72
CA VAL A 17 -6.74 4.54 -5.43
C VAL A 17 -7.42 3.93 -4.20
N MET A 18 -7.70 2.64 -4.26
CA MET A 18 -8.17 1.85 -3.11
C MET A 18 -7.03 0.97 -2.61
N ILE A 19 -6.74 1.00 -1.31
CA ILE A 19 -5.77 0.10 -0.69
C ILE A 19 -6.35 -1.33 -0.67
N ILE A 20 -5.59 -2.28 -1.20
CA ILE A 20 -5.98 -3.70 -1.29
C ILE A 20 -4.97 -4.65 -0.64
N ASN A 21 -3.78 -4.17 -0.27
CA ASN A 21 -2.79 -4.94 0.47
C ASN A 21 -1.93 -4.03 1.36
N ARG A 22 -1.41 -4.56 2.47
CA ARG A 22 -0.53 -3.88 3.43
C ARG A 22 0.78 -4.65 3.57
N GLY A 23 1.90 -3.95 3.53
CA GLY A 23 3.22 -4.56 3.62
C GLY A 23 3.60 -5.52 2.49
N PRO A 24 3.23 -5.31 1.22
CA PRO A 24 3.72 -6.18 0.16
C PRO A 24 5.24 -6.06 0.05
N ILE A 25 5.91 -7.22 -0.01
CA ILE A 25 7.33 -7.34 -0.33
C ILE A 25 7.44 -7.73 -1.80
N VAL A 26 8.16 -6.93 -2.58
CA VAL A 26 8.39 -7.14 -4.01
C VAL A 26 9.87 -7.38 -4.23
N GLU A 27 10.22 -8.52 -4.81
CA GLU A 27 11.60 -8.82 -5.19
C GLU A 27 11.91 -8.22 -6.56
N LYS A 28 13.02 -7.47 -6.64
CA LYS A 28 13.56 -6.95 -7.90
C LYS A 28 15.08 -7.08 -7.87
N GLU A 29 15.63 -7.74 -8.88
CA GLU A 29 17.09 -7.91 -9.04
C GLU A 29 17.76 -8.54 -7.80
N GLY A 30 17.05 -9.45 -7.12
CA GLY A 30 17.54 -10.12 -5.92
C GLY A 30 17.45 -9.28 -4.63
N ILE A 31 16.81 -8.11 -4.70
CA ILE A 31 16.59 -7.24 -3.54
C ILE A 31 15.09 -7.19 -3.22
N SER A 32 14.76 -7.41 -1.95
CA SER A 32 13.40 -7.33 -1.43
C SER A 32 13.04 -5.89 -1.06
N PHE A 33 11.98 -5.36 -1.67
CA PHE A 33 11.45 -4.03 -1.39
C PHE A 33 10.12 -4.12 -0.65
N LEU A 34 10.06 -3.55 0.55
CA LEU A 34 8.84 -3.39 1.34
C LEU A 34 8.15 -2.08 0.97
N TYR A 35 6.84 -2.14 0.73
CA TYR A 35 5.97 -0.97 0.60
C TYR A 35 4.95 -0.96 1.72
N ASP A 36 4.42 0.21 2.10
CA ASP A 36 3.32 0.21 3.09
C ASP A 36 2.05 -0.40 2.49
N TYR A 37 1.78 -0.09 1.21
CA TYR A 37 0.53 -0.45 0.56
C TYR A 37 0.73 -0.96 -0.86
N ALA A 38 -0.17 -1.86 -1.27
CA ALA A 38 -0.56 -1.95 -2.67
C ALA A 38 -2.02 -1.53 -2.84
N GLY A 39 -2.30 -0.86 -3.95
CA GLY A 39 -3.61 -0.36 -4.32
C GLY A 39 -3.97 -0.64 -5.76
N CYS A 40 -5.25 -0.43 -6.06
CA CYS A 40 -5.81 -0.48 -7.40
C CYS A 40 -6.61 0.78 -7.71
N VAL A 41 -6.88 1.01 -8.99
CA VAL A 41 -7.67 2.17 -9.42
C VAL A 41 -9.14 1.94 -9.09
N TYR A 42 -9.75 2.85 -8.34
CA TYR A 42 -11.19 2.84 -8.06
C TYR A 42 -11.96 3.61 -9.14
N PRO A 43 -13.12 3.11 -9.63
CA PRO A 43 -13.83 1.90 -9.23
C PRO A 43 -13.50 0.66 -10.11
N ILE A 44 -12.44 0.72 -10.92
CA ILE A 44 -12.08 -0.33 -11.88
C ILE A 44 -11.75 -1.65 -11.16
N GLY A 45 -10.97 -1.58 -10.08
CA GLY A 45 -10.54 -2.74 -9.30
C GLY A 45 -9.15 -3.25 -9.70
N MET A 46 -8.80 -4.44 -9.21
CA MET A 46 -7.47 -5.02 -9.38
C MET A 46 -7.20 -5.44 -10.83
N ASN A 47 -6.13 -4.91 -11.40
CA ASN A 47 -5.46 -5.47 -12.56
C ASN A 47 -4.04 -5.91 -12.14
N PRO A 48 -3.68 -7.20 -12.22
CA PRO A 48 -2.36 -7.69 -11.84
C PRO A 48 -1.19 -6.99 -12.55
N GLU A 49 -1.41 -6.46 -13.75
CA GLU A 49 -0.40 -5.74 -14.53
C GLU A 49 -0.25 -4.27 -14.11
N GLN A 50 -1.15 -3.74 -13.28
CA GLN A 50 -1.24 -2.32 -12.92
C GLN A 50 -1.35 -2.10 -11.40
N VAL A 51 -0.77 -3.00 -10.61
CA VAL A 51 -0.72 -2.85 -9.15
C VAL A 51 0.13 -1.64 -8.79
N LEU A 52 -0.45 -0.74 -8.00
CA LEU A 52 0.22 0.45 -7.47
C LEU A 52 0.81 0.12 -6.11
N TYR A 53 2.12 0.09 -5.99
CA TYR A 53 2.88 0.03 -4.74
C TYR A 53 3.26 1.44 -4.31
N PHE A 54 2.94 1.80 -3.07
CA PHE A 54 3.21 3.12 -2.51
C PHE A 54 3.31 3.07 -0.99
N ASN A 55 3.81 4.15 -0.42
CA ASN A 55 4.01 4.31 1.00
C ASN A 55 3.09 5.38 1.58
N GLU A 56 2.99 5.43 2.91
CA GLU A 56 2.19 6.42 3.63
C GLU A 56 2.54 7.85 3.20
N GLU A 57 3.83 8.17 3.01
CA GLU A 57 4.26 9.50 2.60
C GLU A 57 3.82 9.91 1.18
N ASN A 58 3.32 8.97 0.37
CA ASN A 58 2.81 9.25 -0.97
C ASN A 58 1.31 9.60 -0.98
N ILE A 59 0.61 9.42 0.14
CA ILE A 59 -0.81 9.77 0.26
C ILE A 59 -0.94 11.30 0.33
N ASP A 60 -1.83 11.84 -0.50
CA ASP A 60 -2.19 13.27 -0.48
C ASP A 60 -3.46 13.51 0.33
N LYS A 61 -4.52 12.74 0.01
CA LYS A 61 -5.82 12.91 0.67
C LYS A 61 -6.58 11.59 0.77
N VAL A 62 -7.06 11.29 1.98
CA VAL A 62 -8.01 10.21 2.22
C VAL A 62 -9.43 10.71 1.94
N LEU A 63 -10.18 9.97 1.12
CA LEU A 63 -11.57 10.28 0.75
C LEU A 63 -12.57 9.42 1.52
N PHE A 64 -12.18 8.20 1.86
CA PHE A 64 -12.96 7.23 2.61
C PHE A 64 -12.01 6.34 3.39
N GLU A 65 -12.28 6.17 4.68
CA GLU A 65 -11.56 5.20 5.51
C GLU A 65 -12.13 3.81 5.28
N GLY A 66 -11.27 2.83 5.06
CA GLY A 66 -11.67 1.44 4.90
C GLY A 66 -12.28 0.85 6.17
N TYR A 67 -12.74 -0.39 6.07
CA TYR A 67 -13.39 -1.07 7.18
C TYR A 67 -12.43 -1.28 8.36
N ARG A 68 -12.96 -1.15 9.59
CA ARG A 68 -12.20 -1.29 10.83
C ARG A 68 -13.05 -1.99 11.88
N ASP A 69 -12.46 -3.02 12.49
CA ASP A 69 -13.02 -3.76 13.60
C ASP A 69 -11.89 -4.23 14.56
N GLU A 70 -12.20 -5.18 15.45
CA GLU A 70 -11.24 -5.73 16.41
C GLU A 70 -10.11 -6.53 15.71
N ASP A 71 -10.41 -7.21 14.61
CA ASP A 71 -9.41 -7.95 13.83
C ASP A 71 -8.42 -6.98 13.18
N GLU A 72 -8.91 -5.84 12.67
CA GLU A 72 -8.06 -4.79 12.14
C GLU A 72 -7.12 -4.20 13.19
N GLN A 73 -7.60 -3.95 14.42
CA GLN A 73 -6.77 -3.47 15.52
C GLN A 73 -5.66 -4.48 15.87
N ARG A 74 -6.02 -5.77 15.98
CA ARG A 74 -5.07 -6.84 16.24
C ARG A 74 -4.04 -7.00 15.13
N PHE A 75 -4.46 -6.84 13.88
CA PHE A 75 -3.55 -6.87 12.73
C PHE A 75 -2.51 -5.74 12.82
N GLU A 76 -2.94 -4.51 13.14
CA GLU A 76 -2.01 -3.38 13.26
C GLU A 76 -0.90 -3.62 14.31
N GLU A 77 -1.22 -4.27 15.43
CA GLU A 77 -0.26 -4.64 16.47
C GLU A 77 0.75 -5.68 15.97
N LEU A 78 0.26 -6.77 15.38
CA LEU A 78 1.10 -7.84 14.86
C LEU A 78 1.99 -7.37 13.71
N TYR A 79 1.44 -6.54 12.82
CA TYR A 79 2.13 -6.03 11.65
C TYR A 79 3.35 -5.18 12.03
N LYS A 80 3.22 -4.29 13.02
CA LYS A 80 4.34 -3.46 13.48
C LYS A 80 5.53 -4.32 13.93
N LYS A 81 5.25 -5.37 14.71
CA LYS A 81 6.26 -6.32 15.15
C LYS A 81 6.89 -7.07 13.97
N SER A 82 6.08 -7.53 13.00
CA SER A 82 6.60 -8.20 11.81
C SER A 82 7.50 -7.30 10.96
N VAL A 83 7.19 -6.02 10.84
CA VAL A 83 8.04 -5.05 10.12
C VAL A 83 9.36 -4.80 10.86
N GLU A 84 9.34 -4.71 12.19
CA GLU A 84 10.55 -4.61 13.01
C GLU A 84 11.45 -5.85 12.86
N ASP A 85 10.86 -7.05 12.85
CA ASP A 85 11.58 -8.33 12.70
C ASP A 85 12.25 -8.47 11.32
N LEU A 86 11.72 -7.82 10.26
CA LEU A 86 12.36 -7.80 8.94
C LEU A 86 13.67 -6.99 8.94
N GLY A 87 13.76 -5.93 9.74
CA GLY A 87 14.96 -5.09 9.86
C GLY A 87 15.60 -4.73 8.51
N ASP A 88 16.92 -4.89 8.42
CA ASP A 88 17.72 -4.54 7.23
C ASP A 88 17.62 -5.59 6.09
N SER A 89 16.83 -6.66 6.25
CA SER A 89 16.65 -7.68 5.19
C SER A 89 15.77 -7.19 4.03
N VAL A 90 15.05 -6.08 4.23
CA VAL A 90 14.21 -5.44 3.22
C VAL A 90 14.58 -3.97 3.09
N MET A 91 14.53 -3.45 1.87
CA MET A 91 14.67 -2.02 1.61
C MET A 91 13.29 -1.38 1.42
N LYS A 92 13.14 -0.10 1.77
CA LYS A 92 11.91 0.63 1.46
C LYS A 92 11.80 0.86 -0.05
N GLY A 93 10.68 0.45 -0.65
CA GLY A 93 10.44 0.60 -2.08
C GLY A 93 10.08 2.04 -2.49
N LEU A 94 10.44 2.42 -3.72
CA LEU A 94 10.02 3.68 -4.34
C LEU A 94 8.68 3.50 -5.05
N PRO A 95 7.73 4.44 -4.91
CA PRO A 95 6.38 4.26 -5.44
C PRO A 95 6.37 4.13 -6.97
N ASN A 96 5.56 3.22 -7.51
CA ASN A 96 5.39 3.03 -8.95
C ASN A 96 4.07 3.67 -9.42
N LEU A 97 4.01 5.00 -9.40
CA LEU A 97 2.79 5.77 -9.70
C LEU A 97 2.44 5.87 -11.20
N ASN A 98 3.18 5.18 -12.08
CA ASN A 98 2.96 5.23 -13.52
C ASN A 98 1.77 4.35 -13.92
N LEU A 99 0.57 4.91 -13.80
CA LEU A 99 -0.55 4.47 -14.64
C LEU A 99 -0.20 4.88 -16.07
N LYS A 100 0.26 3.93 -16.91
CA LYS A 100 0.45 4.20 -18.34
C LYS A 100 -0.88 4.73 -18.89
N SER A 101 -0.84 5.96 -19.41
CA SER A 101 -1.93 6.60 -20.16
C SER A 101 -2.28 5.79 -21.41
#